data_AF-A0A3C0TUP5-F1
#
_entry.id   AF-A0A3C0TUP5-F1
#
_cell.length_a   1.000
_cell.length_b   1.000
_cell.length_c   1.000
_cell.angle_alpha   90.00
_cell.angle_beta   90.00
_cell.angle_gamma   90.00
#
_symmetry.space_group_name_H-M   'P 1'
#
loop_
_entity.id
_entity.type
_entity.pdbx_description
1 polymer ?
#
loop_
_entity_poly.entity_id
_entity_poly.type
_entity_poly.pdbx_seq_one_letter_code
_entity_poly.pdbx_strand_id
1 'polypeptide(L)'
;MGAILAGYTFWQLVLLICGLALTGIVAGVIAGLLGVGGGIVIVPVLYHVFSLLGIDEAIRMHLAVGTSLATIVATSTRSLRAHRRRGAVDSDLLRQLGLPIIAGVLAGALMAGVAGGRALMAVFAIVALIVSAHMAFGRETWH
;
A
#
# COMPACT_ATOMS: atom_id res chain seq x y z
N MET A 1 20.87 -11.73 -8.26
CA MET A 1 19.66 -11.77 -9.13
C MET A 1 19.36 -13.16 -9.69
N GLY A 2 20.37 -13.98 -10.07
CA GLY A 2 20.14 -15.28 -10.74
C GLY A 2 19.64 -16.46 -9.87
N ALA A 3 19.80 -16.41 -8.54
CA ALA A 3 19.47 -17.56 -7.67
C ALA A 3 18.00 -17.64 -7.24
N ILE A 4 17.26 -16.52 -7.21
CA ILE A 4 15.88 -16.48 -6.68
C ILE A 4 14.88 -17.01 -7.73
N LEU A 5 15.14 -16.78 -9.03
CA LEU A 5 14.26 -17.19 -10.12
C LEU A 5 14.57 -18.60 -10.65
N ALA A 6 15.76 -19.14 -10.35
CA ALA A 6 16.22 -20.43 -10.86
C ALA A 6 15.39 -21.64 -10.36
N GLY A 7 14.65 -21.48 -9.26
CA GLY A 7 13.75 -22.51 -8.72
C GLY A 7 12.33 -22.50 -9.30
N TYR A 8 11.98 -21.51 -10.13
CA TYR A 8 10.63 -21.36 -10.68
C TYR A 8 10.56 -21.75 -12.14
N THR A 9 9.60 -22.61 -12.48
CA THR A 9 9.32 -22.96 -13.87
C THR A 9 8.73 -21.75 -14.59
N PHE A 10 8.97 -21.62 -15.91
CA PHE A 10 8.42 -20.54 -16.75
C PHE A 10 6.92 -20.31 -16.51
N TRP A 11 6.12 -21.37 -16.41
CA TRP A 11 4.68 -21.29 -16.14
C TRP A 11 4.34 -20.66 -14.79
N GLN A 12 5.14 -20.94 -13.75
CA GLN A 12 4.94 -20.34 -12.43
C GLN A 12 5.20 -18.84 -12.47
N LEU A 13 6.22 -18.41 -13.22
CA LEU A 13 6.51 -16.99 -13.42
C LEU A 13 5.36 -16.27 -14.13
N VAL A 14 4.81 -16.89 -15.19
CA VAL A 14 3.64 -16.35 -15.91
C VAL A 14 2.45 -16.22 -14.97
N LEU A 15 2.13 -17.26 -14.18
CA LEU A 15 1.03 -17.22 -13.21
C LEU A 15 1.23 -16.12 -12.15
N LEU A 16 2.46 -15.96 -11.66
CA LEU A 16 2.79 -14.95 -10.65
C LEU A 16 2.61 -13.53 -11.22
N ILE A 17 3.08 -13.29 -12.45
CA ILE A 17 2.89 -12.01 -13.16
C ILE A 17 1.42 -11.72 -13.39
N CYS A 18 0.65 -12.70 -13.90
CA CYS A 18 -0.78 -12.55 -14.12
C CYS A 18 -1.54 -12.28 -12.82
N GLY A 19 -1.19 -12.99 -11.74
CA GLY A 19 -1.77 -12.79 -10.40
C GLY A 19 -1.48 -11.39 -9.86
N LEU A 20 -0.23 -10.92 -9.97
CA LEU A 20 0.16 -9.56 -9.56
C LEU A 20 -0.57 -8.49 -10.37
N ALA A 21 -0.70 -8.69 -11.69
CA ALA A 21 -1.37 -7.77 -12.59
C ALA A 21 -2.87 -7.65 -12.28
N LEU A 22 -3.56 -8.79 -12.13
CA LEU A 22 -4.98 -8.81 -11.76
C LEU A 22 -5.21 -8.15 -10.40
N THR A 23 -4.36 -8.48 -9.43
CA THR A 23 -4.46 -7.91 -8.09
C THR A 23 -4.19 -6.41 -8.11
N GLY A 24 -3.24 -5.94 -8.90
CA GLY A 24 -2.97 -4.52 -9.12
C GLY A 24 -4.17 -3.78 -9.75
N ILE A 25 -4.86 -4.40 -10.70
CA ILE A 25 -6.09 -3.85 -11.31
C ILE A 25 -7.19 -3.73 -10.25
N VAL A 26 -7.48 -4.82 -9.54
CA VAL A 26 -8.54 -4.84 -8.50
C VAL A 26 -8.22 -3.85 -7.38
N ALA A 27 -7.00 -3.87 -6.86
CA ALA A 27 -6.55 -2.93 -5.84
C ALA A 27 -6.61 -1.48 -6.34
N GLY A 28 -6.27 -1.22 -7.61
CA GLY A 28 -6.36 0.11 -8.20
C GLY A 28 -7.79 0.64 -8.33
N VAL A 29 -8.74 -0.22 -8.71
CA VAL A 29 -10.17 0.13 -8.76
C VAL A 29 -10.69 0.43 -7.35
N ILE A 30 -10.41 -0.46 -6.39
CA ILE A 30 -10.81 -0.27 -4.98
C ILE A 30 -10.19 1.02 -4.41
N ALA A 31 -8.90 1.27 -4.70
CA ALA A 31 -8.22 2.49 -4.28
C ALA A 31 -8.87 3.75 -4.86
N GLY A 32 -9.30 3.70 -6.12
CA GLY A 32 -9.97 4.81 -6.81
C GLY A 32 -11.38 5.07 -6.26
N LEU A 33 -12.13 4.02 -5.93
CA LEU A 33 -13.49 4.14 -5.39
C LEU A 33 -13.49 4.61 -3.93
N LEU A 34 -12.56 4.10 -3.11
CA LEU A 34 -12.51 4.40 -1.68
C LEU A 34 -11.62 5.58 -1.32
N GLY A 35 -10.74 6.02 -2.23
CA GLY A 35 -9.79 7.11 -1.98
C GLY A 35 -8.63 6.77 -1.02
N VAL A 36 -8.54 5.53 -0.50
CA VAL A 36 -7.57 5.12 0.55
C VAL A 36 -6.20 4.71 -0.01
N GLY A 37 -5.96 4.84 -1.32
CA GLY A 37 -4.64 4.57 -1.93
C GLY A 37 -4.26 3.09 -2.09
N GLY A 38 -5.17 2.14 -1.86
CA GLY A 38 -4.98 0.72 -2.20
C GLY A 38 -4.04 -0.08 -1.28
N GLY A 39 -3.39 0.57 -0.32
CA GLY A 39 -2.42 -0.08 0.58
C GLY A 39 -3.00 -1.24 1.40
N ILE A 40 -4.28 -1.15 1.79
CA ILE A 40 -4.98 -2.21 2.53
C ILE A 40 -5.01 -3.52 1.74
N VAL A 41 -5.06 -3.45 0.40
CA VAL A 41 -5.06 -4.62 -0.49
C VAL A 41 -3.62 -4.97 -0.90
N ILE A 42 -2.80 -3.97 -1.24
CA ILE A 42 -1.45 -4.19 -1.79
C ILE A 42 -0.50 -4.81 -0.75
N VAL A 43 -0.53 -4.35 0.51
CA VAL A 43 0.39 -4.86 1.55
C VAL A 43 0.25 -6.36 1.81
N PRO A 44 -0.94 -6.95 2.09
CA PRO A 44 -1.06 -8.38 2.35
C PRO A 44 -0.70 -9.22 1.13
N VAL A 45 -1.00 -8.75 -0.08
CA VAL A 45 -0.62 -9.42 -1.33
C VAL A 45 0.90 -9.47 -1.47
N LEU A 46 1.57 -8.33 -1.30
CA LEU A 46 3.03 -8.27 -1.33
C LEU A 46 3.67 -9.12 -0.24
N TYR A 47 3.10 -9.12 0.97
CA TYR A 47 3.58 -9.99 2.05
C TYR A 47 3.52 -11.47 1.65
N HIS A 48 2.41 -11.91 1.05
CA HIS A 48 2.26 -13.29 0.60
C HIS A 48 3.24 -13.62 -0.54
N VAL A 49 3.38 -12.71 -1.51
CA VAL A 49 4.34 -12.86 -2.61
C VAL A 49 5.78 -12.95 -2.11
N PHE A 50 6.18 -12.08 -1.18
CA PHE A 50 7.50 -12.14 -0.57
C PHE A 50 7.70 -13.38 0.29
N SER A 51 6.63 -13.90 0.91
CA SER A 51 6.67 -15.20 1.58
C SER A 51 6.92 -16.35 0.60
N LEU A 52 6.25 -16.35 -0.55
CA LEU A 52 6.45 -17.35 -1.60
C LEU A 52 7.88 -17.28 -2.17
N LEU A 53 8.43 -16.08 -2.32
CA LEU A 53 9.81 -15.85 -2.78
C LEU A 53 10.88 -16.23 -1.74
N GLY A 54 10.50 -16.73 -0.56
CA GLY A 54 11.44 -17.16 0.47
C GLY A 54 12.14 -16.00 1.19
N ILE A 55 11.56 -14.81 1.17
CA ILE A 55 12.11 -13.67 1.91
C ILE A 55 11.91 -13.89 3.42
N ASP A 56 12.97 -13.63 4.18
CA ASP A 56 12.99 -13.71 5.64
C ASP A 56 11.85 -12.91 6.28
N GLU A 57 11.15 -13.51 7.24
CA GLU A 57 10.04 -12.92 7.98
C GLU A 57 10.43 -11.59 8.64
N ALA A 58 11.70 -11.46 9.07
CA ALA A 58 12.21 -10.27 9.74
C ALA A 58 12.14 -9.01 8.87
N ILE A 59 12.29 -9.13 7.55
CA ILE A 59 12.29 -8.01 6.59
C ILE A 59 11.07 -8.00 5.67
N ARG A 60 10.31 -9.09 5.63
CA ARG A 60 9.16 -9.28 4.72
C ARG A 60 8.12 -8.17 4.87
N MET A 61 7.79 -7.81 6.11
CA MET A 61 6.83 -6.73 6.37
C MET A 61 7.36 -5.36 5.95
N HIS A 62 8.64 -5.07 6.19
CA HIS A 62 9.26 -3.82 5.75
C HIS A 62 9.21 -3.67 4.23
N LEU A 63 9.53 -4.74 3.51
CA LEU A 63 9.43 -4.73 2.04
C LEU A 63 7.99 -4.55 1.57
N ALA A 64 7.03 -5.26 2.17
CA ALA A 64 5.62 -5.17 1.79
C ALA A 64 5.06 -3.75 2.01
N VAL A 65 5.27 -3.19 3.21
CA VAL A 65 4.81 -1.84 3.56
C VAL A 65 5.54 -0.78 2.73
N GLY A 66 6.86 -0.87 2.61
CA GLY A 66 7.68 0.10 1.86
C GLY A 66 7.32 0.13 0.37
N THR A 67 7.17 -1.04 -0.26
CA THR A 67 6.79 -1.15 -1.67
C THR A 67 5.35 -0.65 -1.91
N SER A 68 4.44 -0.93 -0.97
CA SER A 68 3.08 -0.39 -1.03
C SER A 68 3.07 1.13 -0.92
N LEU A 69 3.83 1.72 0.01
CA LEU A 69 3.94 3.18 0.15
C LEU A 69 4.52 3.83 -1.10
N ALA A 70 5.55 3.22 -1.71
CA ALA A 70 6.08 3.69 -2.99
C ALA A 70 5.00 3.70 -4.09
N THR A 71 4.16 2.65 -4.13
CA THR A 71 3.03 2.56 -5.07
C THR A 71 1.96 3.62 -4.78
N ILE A 72 1.63 3.85 -3.52
CA ILE A 72 0.70 4.91 -3.08
C ILE A 72 1.20 6.29 -3.52
N VAL A 73 2.48 6.59 -3.31
CA VAL A 73 3.05 7.88 -3.73
C VAL A 73 2.95 8.07 -5.25
N ALA A 74 3.29 7.04 -6.02
CA ALA A 74 3.20 7.09 -7.48
C ALA A 74 1.75 7.26 -7.98
N THR A 75 0.81 6.50 -7.42
CA THR A 75 -0.62 6.54 -7.80
C THR A 75 -1.27 7.85 -7.38
N SER A 76 -1.04 8.32 -6.14
CA SER A 76 -1.54 9.59 -5.64
C SER A 76 -1.00 10.78 -6.42
N THR A 77 0.27 10.75 -6.84
CA THR A 77 0.84 11.81 -7.69
C THR A 77 0.15 11.87 -9.05
N ARG A 78 -0.12 10.73 -9.68
CA ARG A 78 -0.87 10.66 -10.95
C ARG A 78 -2.32 11.13 -10.75
N SER A 79 -2.97 10.70 -9.67
CA SER A 79 -4.34 11.11 -9.32
C SER A 79 -4.44 12.62 -9.11
N LEU A 80 -3.52 13.20 -8.34
CA LEU A 80 -3.46 14.65 -8.11
C LEU A 80 -3.32 15.42 -9.42
N ARG A 81 -2.44 14.98 -10.33
CA ARG A 81 -2.28 15.62 -11.66
C ARG A 81 -3.56 15.55 -12.49
N ALA A 82 -4.25 14.41 -12.47
CA ALA A 82 -5.51 14.24 -13.19
C ALA A 82 -6.63 15.14 -12.64
N HIS A 83 -6.75 15.22 -11.31
CA HIS A 83 -7.76 16.08 -10.65
C HIS A 83 -7.43 17.57 -10.80
N ARG A 84 -6.15 17.96 -10.74
CA ARG A 84 -5.72 19.34 -10.99
C ARG A 84 -6.11 19.82 -12.38
N ARG A 85 -5.97 18.97 -13.40
CA ARG A 85 -6.38 19.29 -14.78
C ARG A 85 -7.89 19.53 -14.91
N ARG A 86 -8.70 19.01 -13.99
CA ARG A 86 -10.16 19.19 -13.96
C ARG A 86 -10.61 20.35 -13.07
N GLY A 87 -9.67 21.13 -12.50
CA GLY A 87 -9.99 22.22 -11.58
C GLY A 87 -10.53 21.78 -10.22
N ALA A 88 -10.54 20.48 -9.91
CA ALA A 88 -11.15 19.90 -8.72
C ALA A 88 -10.19 19.78 -7.53
N VAL A 89 -9.15 20.61 -7.46
CA VAL A 89 -8.12 20.54 -6.41
C VAL A 89 -8.08 21.84 -5.63
N ASP A 90 -8.53 21.76 -4.37
CA ASP A 90 -8.34 22.81 -3.40
C ASP A 90 -6.86 22.87 -3.00
N SER A 91 -6.19 23.93 -3.46
CA SER A 91 -4.76 24.12 -3.22
C SER A 91 -4.46 24.63 -1.80
N ASP A 92 -5.43 25.26 -1.15
CA ASP A 92 -5.29 25.77 0.21
C ASP A 92 -5.42 24.62 1.21
N LEU A 93 -6.41 23.74 1.03
CA LEU A 93 -6.53 22.50 1.79
C LEU A 93 -5.30 21.61 1.62
N LEU A 94 -4.80 21.47 0.38
CA LEU A 94 -3.60 20.69 0.10
C LEU A 94 -2.36 21.24 0.83
N ARG A 95 -2.23 22.56 0.99
CA ARG A 95 -1.11 23.17 1.74
C ARG A 95 -1.28 22.98 3.25
N GLN A 96 -2.48 23.17 3.76
CA GLN A 96 -2.78 23.03 5.20
C GLN A 96 -2.60 21.58 5.69
N LEU A 97 -3.09 20.61 4.91
CA LEU A 97 -2.99 19.19 5.26
C LEU A 97 -1.70 18.54 4.75
N GLY A 98 -1.16 19.01 3.62
CA GLY A 98 0.02 18.40 3.02
C GLY A 98 1.25 18.44 3.92
N LEU A 99 1.51 19.57 4.58
CA LEU A 99 2.66 19.70 5.48
C LEU A 99 2.60 18.75 6.69
N PRO A 100 1.51 18.68 7.48
CA PRO A 100 1.42 17.72 8.58
C PRO A 100 1.40 16.27 8.10
N ILE A 101 0.80 15.96 6.94
CA ILE A 101 0.86 14.61 6.36
C ILE A 101 2.29 14.23 6.03
N ILE A 102 3.05 15.10 5.35
CA ILE A 102 4.45 14.83 4.99
C ILE A 102 5.29 14.61 6.26
N ALA A 103 5.12 15.46 7.27
CA ALA A 103 5.82 15.33 8.54
C ALA A 103 5.48 14.01 9.25
N GLY A 104 4.19 13.64 9.31
CA GLY A 104 3.73 12.39 9.90
C GLY A 104 4.24 11.16 9.16
N VAL A 105 4.25 11.18 7.82
CA VAL A 105 4.79 10.08 7.00
C VAL A 105 6.30 9.94 7.19
N LEU A 106 7.07 11.03 7.23
CA LEU A 106 8.50 11.01 7.51
C LEU A 106 8.80 10.44 8.90
N ALA A 107 8.12 10.94 9.94
CA ALA A 107 8.28 10.43 11.29
C ALA A 107 7.92 8.93 11.38
N GLY A 108 6.77 8.54 10.81
CA GLY A 108 6.33 7.15 10.76
C GLY A 108 7.29 6.24 10.00
N ALA A 109 7.85 6.69 8.88
CA ALA A 109 8.80 5.93 8.08
C ALA A 109 10.13 5.70 8.84
N LEU A 110 10.63 6.73 9.54
CA LEU A 110 11.82 6.60 10.38
C LEU A 110 11.60 5.63 11.54
N MET A 111 10.45 5.73 12.21
CA MET A 111 10.08 4.79 13.29
C MET A 111 9.90 3.36 12.76
N ALA A 112 9.28 3.19 11.59
CA ALA A 112 9.12 1.88 10.97
C ALA A 112 10.46 1.25 10.58
N GLY A 113 11.45 2.05 10.18
CA GLY A 113 12.79 1.58 9.82
C GLY A 113 13.55 0.90 10.96
N VAL A 114 13.28 1.27 12.21
CA VAL A 114 13.90 0.67 13.40
C VAL A 114 12.99 -0.34 14.11
N ALA A 115 11.72 -0.45 13.71
CA ALA A 115 10.80 -1.44 14.24
C ALA A 115 11.13 -2.84 13.67
N GLY A 116 11.00 -3.88 14.49
CA GLY A 116 11.11 -5.26 14.00
C GLY A 116 9.91 -5.67 13.13
N GLY A 117 10.10 -6.64 12.22
CA GLY A 117 9.06 -7.09 11.28
C GLY A 117 7.75 -7.50 11.95
N ARG A 118 7.82 -8.13 13.14
CA ARG A 118 6.65 -8.49 13.97
C ARG A 118 5.89 -7.28 14.52
N ALA A 119 6.61 -6.24 14.97
CA ALA A 119 5.99 -5.02 15.45
C ALA A 119 5.26 -4.29 14.30
N LEU A 120 5.89 -4.22 13.13
CA LEU A 120 5.28 -3.64 11.94
C LEU A 120 4.06 -4.45 11.46
N MET A 121 4.12 -5.78 11.56
CA MET A 121 2.97 -6.66 11.32
C MET A 121 1.80 -6.35 12.24
N ALA A 122 2.06 -6.26 13.55
CA ALA A 122 1.04 -5.98 14.55
C ALA A 122 0.38 -4.61 14.32
N VAL A 123 1.18 -3.57 14.05
CA VAL A 123 0.67 -2.23 13.70
C VAL A 123 -0.20 -2.29 12.45
N PHE A 124 0.28 -2.95 11.38
CA PHE A 124 -0.50 -3.10 10.16
C PHE A 124 -1.83 -3.85 10.41
N ALA A 125 -1.80 -4.94 11.17
CA ALA A 125 -2.99 -5.73 11.50
C ALA A 125 -4.01 -4.91 12.30
N ILE A 126 -3.58 -4.15 13.30
CA ILE A 126 -4.45 -3.27 14.10
C ILE A 126 -5.08 -2.20 13.20
N VAL A 127 -4.27 -1.51 12.39
CA VAL A 127 -4.78 -0.48 11.47
C VAL A 127 -5.75 -1.08 10.45
N ALA A 128 -5.43 -2.23 9.86
CA ALA A 128 -6.30 -2.92 8.92
C ALA A 128 -7.63 -3.33 9.56
N LEU A 129 -7.62 -3.79 10.81
CA LEU A 129 -8.84 -4.11 11.56
C LEU A 129 -9.67 -2.86 11.84
N ILE A 130 -9.04 -1.75 12.23
CA ILE A 130 -9.74 -0.48 12.45
C ILE A 130 -10.41 -0.02 11.16
N VAL A 131 -9.68 -0.03 10.03
CA VAL A 131 -10.26 0.38 8.76
C VAL A 131 -11.37 -0.57 8.32
N SER A 132 -11.15 -1.89 8.44
CA SER A 132 -12.18 -2.89 8.14
C SER A 132 -13.45 -2.67 8.96
N ALA A 133 -13.31 -2.41 10.26
CA ALA A 133 -14.44 -2.09 11.14
C ALA A 133 -15.12 -0.78 10.73
N HIS A 134 -14.33 0.27 10.42
CA HIS A 134 -14.88 1.53 9.94
C HIS A 134 -15.65 1.37 8.61
N MET A 135 -15.20 0.50 7.72
CA MET A 135 -15.92 0.22 6.47
C MET A 135 -17.16 -0.67 6.69
N ALA A 136 -17.10 -1.63 7.62
CA ALA A 136 -18.20 -2.53 7.91
C ALA A 136 -19.34 -1.85 8.70
N PHE A 137 -19.01 -0.91 9.57
CA PHE A 137 -19.96 -0.24 10.47
C PHE A 137 -20.12 1.26 10.19
N GLY A 138 -19.34 1.82 9.26
CA GLY A 138 -19.42 3.21 8.85
C GLY A 138 -20.77 3.51 8.21
N ARG A 139 -21.64 4.16 8.97
CA ARG A 139 -22.96 4.61 8.50
C ARG A 139 -22.75 5.92 7.72
N GLU A 140 -23.46 6.06 6.61
CA GLU A 140 -23.33 7.12 5.57
C GLU A 140 -23.62 8.56 6.03
N THR A 141 -23.74 8.84 7.33
CA THR A 141 -24.26 10.12 7.86
C THR A 141 -23.20 11.09 8.41
N TRP A 142 -21.91 10.90 8.10
CA TRP A 142 -20.86 11.82 8.53
C TRP A 142 -20.47 12.73 7.36
N HIS A 143 -21.13 13.89 7.30
CA HIS A 143 -20.76 15.04 6.47
C HIS A 143 -19.55 15.75 7.04
#